data_AF-A0A3B0SDJ6-F1
#
_entry.id   AF-A0A3B0SDJ6-F1
#
_cell.length_a   1.000
_cell.length_b   1.000
_cell.length_c   1.000
_cell.angle_alpha   90.00
_cell.angle_beta   90.00
_cell.angle_gamma   90.00
#
_symmetry.space_group_name_H-M   'P 1'
#
loop_
_entity.id
_entity.type
_entity.pdbx_description
1 polymer ?
#
loop_
_entity_poly.entity_id
_entity_poly.type
_entity_poly.pdbx_seq_one_letter_code
_entity_poly.pdbx_strand_id
1 'polypeptide(L)'
;MGFRKTIPTLFLLISISLLSACSQGEHAGAYIGYIEAEYVYVAAPQAGWLVSAPLYEGDTAAIGDVLFELDKDQQRAIVDQAAARAEQ
;
A
#
# COMPACT_ATOMS: atom_id res chain seq x y z
N MET A 1 29.46 -6.71 65.59
CA MET A 1 28.06 -7.18 65.54
C MET A 1 27.29 -6.39 64.47
N GLY A 2 27.58 -6.56 63.18
CA GLY A 2 27.01 -5.73 62.10
C GLY A 2 26.57 -6.47 60.83
N PHE A 3 26.92 -7.75 60.70
CA PHE A 3 26.76 -8.50 59.44
C PHE A 3 25.37 -9.14 59.25
N ARG A 4 24.56 -9.27 60.32
CA ARG A 4 23.25 -9.95 60.26
C ARG A 4 22.14 -9.11 59.64
N LYS A 5 22.27 -7.78 59.61
CA LYS A 5 21.22 -6.87 59.09
C LYS A 5 21.43 -6.45 57.64
N THR A 6 22.62 -6.64 57.07
CA THR A 6 22.98 -6.23 55.70
C THR A 6 22.53 -7.24 54.64
N ILE A 7 22.47 -8.53 54.98
CA ILE A 7 22.00 -9.62 54.10
C ILE A 7 20.55 -9.43 53.64
N PRO A 8 19.55 -9.16 54.51
CA PRO A 8 18.17 -8.96 54.05
C PRO A 8 17.98 -7.65 53.28
N THR A 9 18.75 -6.60 53.57
CA THR A 9 18.70 -5.34 52.80
C THR A 9 19.26 -5.53 51.40
N LEU A 10 20.36 -6.27 51.26
CA LEU A 10 20.95 -6.59 49.97
C LEU A 10 19.99 -7.45 49.12
N PHE A 11 19.34 -8.44 49.74
CA PHE A 11 18.35 -9.27 49.06
C PHE A 11 17.13 -8.46 48.59
N LEU A 12 16.65 -7.52 49.42
CA LEU A 12 15.55 -6.62 49.07
C LEU A 12 15.91 -5.68 47.90
N LEU A 13 17.11 -5.10 47.91
CA LEU A 13 17.61 -4.24 46.83
C LEU A 13 17.76 -5.01 45.51
N ILE A 14 18.26 -6.25 45.57
CA ILE A 14 18.36 -7.13 44.40
C ILE A 14 16.97 -7.46 43.85
N SER A 15 15.99 -7.81 44.71
CA SER A 15 14.62 -8.04 44.26
C SER A 15 14.00 -6.82 43.59
N ILE A 16 14.17 -5.62 44.15
CA ILE A 16 13.65 -4.38 43.55
C ILE A 16 14.31 -4.10 42.18
N SER A 17 15.61 -4.37 42.06
CA SER A 17 16.33 -4.23 40.79
C SER A 17 15.84 -5.23 39.73
N LEU A 18 15.54 -6.47 40.13
CA LEU A 18 15.02 -7.51 39.23
C LEU A 18 13.61 -7.18 38.72
N LEU A 19 12.77 -6.53 39.55
CA LEU A 19 11.43 -6.10 39.12
C LEU A 19 11.48 -4.99 38.06
N SER A 20 12.55 -4.17 38.04
CA SER A 20 12.70 -3.09 37.05
C SER A 20 13.16 -3.57 35.68
N ALA A 21 13.58 -4.84 35.55
CA ALA A 21 13.99 -5.43 34.26
C ALA A 21 12.81 -5.86 33.38
N CYS A 22 11.58 -5.85 33.91
CA CYS A 22 10.35 -6.16 33.19
C CYS A 22 9.71 -4.91 32.53
N SER A 23 10.51 -3.97 32.04
CA SER A 23 9.99 -2.88 31.21
C SER A 23 9.67 -3.41 29.82
N GLN A 24 8.44 -3.20 29.35
CA GLN A 24 8.08 -3.44 27.95
C GLN A 24 9.03 -2.59 27.09
N GLY A 25 9.90 -3.26 26.35
CA GLY A 25 10.80 -2.60 25.40
C GLY A 25 9.97 -1.80 24.41
N GLU A 26 10.48 -0.65 24.03
CA GLU A 26 9.83 0.27 23.09
C GLU A 26 9.75 -0.40 21.70
N HIS A 27 8.74 -1.23 21.49
CA HIS A 27 8.44 -1.86 20.20
C HIS A 27 7.73 -0.85 19.28
N ALA A 28 8.20 0.40 19.26
CA ALA A 28 7.67 1.41 18.38
C ALA A 28 8.12 1.09 16.93
N GLY A 29 7.19 0.56 16.13
CA GLY A 29 7.41 0.31 14.70
C GLY A 29 7.83 -1.10 14.29
N ALA A 30 7.91 -2.06 15.23
CA ALA A 30 8.16 -3.47 14.90
C ALA A 30 6.84 -4.24 14.81
N TYR A 31 6.28 -4.32 13.60
CA TYR A 31 5.09 -5.12 13.32
C TYR A 31 5.49 -6.42 12.63
N ILE A 32 4.93 -7.53 13.09
CA ILE A 32 5.09 -8.84 12.44
C ILE A 32 3.83 -9.08 11.61
N GLY A 33 3.99 -9.24 10.30
CA GLY A 33 2.88 -9.48 9.39
C GLY A 33 3.28 -9.29 7.93
N TYR A 34 2.35 -9.57 7.03
CA TYR A 34 2.46 -9.27 5.61
C TYR A 34 1.52 -8.12 5.26
N ILE A 35 1.90 -7.33 4.27
CA ILE A 35 1.02 -6.32 3.69
C ILE A 35 0.21 -7.01 2.60
N GLU A 36 -1.12 -6.89 2.69
CA GLU A 36 -2.04 -7.33 1.65
C GLU A 36 -2.43 -6.13 0.78
N ALA A 37 -2.73 -6.41 -0.48
CA ALA A 37 -3.23 -5.42 -1.44
C ALA A 37 -4.36 -6.04 -2.25
N GLU A 38 -5.35 -5.21 -2.60
CA GLU A 38 -6.38 -5.58 -3.57
C GLU A 38 -5.83 -5.31 -4.97
N TYR A 39 -5.78 -6.34 -5.81
CA TYR A 39 -5.28 -6.22 -7.18
C TYR A 39 -6.45 -6.03 -8.14
N VAL A 40 -6.39 -4.95 -8.92
CA VAL A 40 -7.34 -4.70 -10.00
C VAL A 40 -6.66 -4.83 -11.35
N TYR A 41 -7.26 -5.61 -12.24
CA TYR A 41 -6.82 -5.72 -13.62
C TYR A 41 -7.69 -4.81 -14.48
N VAL A 42 -7.07 -3.80 -15.09
CA VAL A 42 -7.76 -2.86 -15.97
C VAL A 42 -7.42 -3.19 -17.42
N ALA A 43 -8.45 -3.34 -18.25
CA ALA A 43 -8.32 -3.63 -19.66
C ALA A 43 -9.35 -2.82 -20.46
N ALA A 44 -9.09 -2.64 -21.76
CA ALA A 44 -10.08 -2.02 -22.64
C ALA A 44 -11.25 -2.99 -22.89
N PRO A 45 -12.48 -2.46 -23.04
CA PRO A 45 -13.66 -3.27 -23.33
C PRO A 45 -13.65 -3.86 -24.75
N GLN A 46 -12.71 -3.44 -25.59
CA GLN A 46 -12.57 -3.89 -26.98
C GLN A 46 -11.10 -4.07 -27.36
N ALA A 47 -10.85 -4.89 -28.37
CA ALA A 47 -9.54 -5.00 -28.98
C ALA A 47 -9.23 -3.76 -29.84
N GLY A 48 -7.94 -3.43 -29.98
CA GLY A 48 -7.47 -2.31 -30.81
C GLY A 48 -5.96 -2.16 -30.75
N TRP A 49 -5.42 -1.28 -31.59
CA TRP A 49 -4.00 -0.95 -31.59
C TRP A 49 -3.69 0.07 -30.50
N LEU A 50 -2.66 -0.18 -29.70
CA LEU A 50 -2.18 0.78 -28.70
C LEU A 50 -1.49 1.95 -29.41
N VAL A 51 -1.88 3.17 -29.09
CA VAL A 51 -1.28 4.40 -29.63
C VAL A 51 -0.39 5.08 -28.59
N SER A 52 -0.75 4.97 -27.31
CA SER A 52 0.07 5.46 -26.19
C SER A 52 -0.23 4.70 -24.89
N ALA A 53 0.76 4.60 -24.02
CA ALA A 53 0.64 4.14 -22.64
C ALA A 53 1.53 5.02 -21.75
N PRO A 54 0.99 6.10 -21.16
CA PRO A 54 1.79 7.10 -20.46
C PRO A 54 2.21 6.67 -19.04
N LEU A 55 1.64 5.58 -18.51
CA LEU A 55 2.00 5.00 -17.22
C LEU A 55 3.04 3.90 -17.38
N TYR A 56 4.01 3.89 -16.47
CA TYR A 56 5.06 2.90 -16.38
C TYR A 56 4.98 2.12 -15.07
N GLU A 57 5.69 0.99 -15.01
CA GLU A 57 5.78 0.21 -13.79
C GLU A 57 6.35 1.06 -12.64
N GLY A 58 5.67 1.05 -11.49
CA GLY A 58 6.03 1.85 -10.31
C GLY A 58 5.33 3.21 -10.22
N ASP A 59 4.65 3.66 -11.29
CA ASP A 59 3.84 4.87 -11.23
C ASP A 59 2.62 4.69 -10.33
N THR A 60 2.18 5.80 -9.71
CA THR A 60 0.92 5.84 -8.97
C THR A 60 -0.20 6.26 -9.92
N ALA A 61 -1.24 5.44 -10.03
CA ALA A 61 -2.43 5.73 -10.80
C ALA A 61 -3.61 6.15 -9.90
N ALA A 62 -4.40 7.10 -10.37
CA ALA A 62 -5.63 7.57 -9.75
C ALA A 62 -6.85 7.33 -10.64
N ILE A 63 -8.05 7.44 -10.05
CA ILE A 63 -9.30 7.34 -10.80
C ILE A 63 -9.36 8.49 -11.81
N GLY A 64 -9.59 8.16 -13.07
CA GLY A 64 -9.66 9.11 -14.18
C GLY A 64 -8.37 9.23 -14.98
N ASP A 65 -7.26 8.64 -14.51
CA ASP A 65 -6.01 8.64 -15.27
C ASP A 65 -6.15 7.83 -16.56
N VAL A 66 -5.51 8.33 -17.62
CA VAL A 66 -5.44 7.63 -18.90
C VAL A 66 -4.36 6.55 -18.79
N LEU A 67 -4.77 5.30 -18.66
CA LEU A 67 -3.82 4.18 -18.56
C LEU A 67 -3.17 3.85 -19.90
N PHE A 68 -3.95 3.92 -20.97
CA PHE A 68 -3.51 3.75 -22.35
C PHE A 68 -4.58 4.25 -23.32
N GLU A 69 -4.17 4.55 -24.55
CA GLU A 69 -5.06 4.93 -25.64
C GLU A 69 -5.03 3.89 -26.76
N LEU A 70 -6.21 3.57 -27.28
CA LEU A 70 -6.39 2.75 -28.46
C LEU A 70 -6.66 3.62 -29.68
N ASP A 71 -6.29 3.10 -30.86
CA ASP A 71 -6.65 3.71 -32.13
C ASP A 71 -8.18 3.84 -32.24
N LYS A 72 -8.63 5.01 -32.69
CA LYS A 72 -10.04 5.40 -32.71
C LYS A 72 -10.51 5.87 -34.07
N ASP A 73 -9.73 5.70 -35.14
CA ASP A 73 -10.06 6.25 -36.45
C ASP A 73 -11.29 5.56 -37.03
N GLN A 74 -11.40 4.24 -36.88
CA GLN A 74 -12.59 3.50 -37.29
C GLN A 74 -13.83 3.94 -36.49
N GLN A 75 -13.70 4.09 -35.17
CA GLN A 75 -14.79 4.51 -34.30
C GLN A 75 -15.28 5.91 -34.65
N ARG A 76 -14.35 6.84 -34.96
CA ARG A 76 -14.67 8.18 -35.45
C ARG A 76 -15.45 8.15 -36.76
N ALA A 77 -14.97 7.40 -37.75
CA ALA A 77 -15.65 7.28 -39.03
C ALA A 77 -17.08 6.71 -38.90
N ILE A 78 -17.30 5.76 -37.99
CA ILE A 78 -18.64 5.20 -37.71
C ILE A 78 -19.56 6.25 -37.09
N VAL A 79 -19.06 7.04 -36.12
CA VAL A 79 -19.83 8.12 -35.48
C VAL A 79 -20.18 9.19 -36.51
N ASP A 80 -19.23 9.62 -37.34
CA ASP A 80 -19.45 10.63 -38.38
C ASP A 80 -20.50 10.18 -39.40
N GLN A 81 -20.44 8.92 -39.84
CA GLN A 81 -21.44 8.34 -40.74
C GLN A 81 -22.83 8.26 -40.09
N ALA A 82 -22.90 7.94 -38.79
CA ALA A 82 -24.16 7.90 -38.07
C ALA A 82 -24.77 9.30 -37.90
N ALA A 83 -23.95 10.30 -37.58
CA ALA A 83 -24.38 11.69 -37.47
C ALA A 83 -24.95 12.22 -38.80
N ALA A 84 -24.24 12.00 -39.91
CA ALA A 84 -24.70 12.43 -41.23
C ALA A 84 -26.03 11.78 -41.66
N ARG A 85 -26.31 10.55 -41.21
CA ARG A 85 -27.61 9.89 -41.44
C ARG A 85 -28.75 10.46 -40.59
N ALA A 86 -28.45 10.98 -39.40
CA ALA A 86 -29.45 11.53 -38.50
C ALA A 86 -29.91 12.95 -38.89
N GLU A 87 -29.11 13.66 -39.69
CA GLU A 87 -29.41 15.00 -40.20
C GLU A 87 -30.28 15.00 -41.48
N GLN A 88 -30.55 13.81 -42.05
CA GLN A 88 -31.41 13.61 -43.23
C GLN A 88 -32.88 13.46 -42.83
#